data_AF-A0A4R2JB58-F1
#
_entry.id   AF-A0A4R2JB58-F1
#
_cell.length_a   1.000
_cell.length_b   1.000
_cell.length_c   1.000
_cell.angle_alpha   90.00
_cell.angle_beta   90.00
_cell.angle_gamma   90.00
#
_symmetry.space_group_name_H-M   'P 1'
#
loop_
_entity.id
_entity.type
_entity.pdbx_description
1 polymer ?
#
loop_
_entity_poly.entity_id
_entity_poly.type
_entity_poly.pdbx_seq_one_letter_code
_entity_poly.pdbx_strand_id
1 'polypeptide(L)'
;MKKVKCKQCDGYYVLKSGKFGKFVGCSNFPDCKSTLKIYEWAFEYIKEFGINLYSWDRICWKCGKTTKVYSYFLNYDLEELDEYFSWLDPIGLGDIEILDKFLSTKYRTIRKIFSKTVSMSYFANTCEHCGALQGRFFIVEDPHEIMSDLFNHNMDRYFIENIPYGKVKIPLEEIKKFFTHW
;
A
#
# COMPACT_ATOMS: atom_id res chain seq x y z
N MET A 1 -13.01 -7.04 10.24
CA MET A 1 -11.55 -7.23 10.38
C MET A 1 -11.16 -8.52 9.68
N LYS A 2 -10.29 -8.41 8.67
CA LYS A 2 -9.66 -9.57 8.02
C LYS A 2 -8.75 -10.26 9.02
N LYS A 3 -8.49 -11.56 8.81
CA LYS A 3 -7.67 -12.37 9.71
C LYS A 3 -6.73 -13.23 8.88
N VAL A 4 -5.43 -13.00 9.01
CA VAL A 4 -4.42 -13.89 8.43
C VAL A 4 -4.41 -15.19 9.23
N LYS A 5 -4.68 -16.32 8.56
CA LYS A 5 -4.72 -17.63 9.20
C LYS A 5 -3.36 -18.04 9.77
N CYS A 6 -3.37 -18.72 10.91
CA CYS A 6 -2.18 -19.33 11.46
C CYS A 6 -1.75 -20.48 10.55
N LYS A 7 -0.44 -20.61 10.29
CA LYS A 7 0.08 -21.70 9.45
C LYS A 7 0.25 -23.03 10.20
N GLN A 8 0.01 -23.04 11.51
CA GLN A 8 0.28 -24.19 12.39
C GLN A 8 -0.97 -24.74 13.10
N CYS A 9 -2.10 -24.02 13.06
CA CYS A 9 -3.37 -24.46 13.64
C CYS A 9 -4.55 -23.74 12.96
N ASP A 10 -5.76 -23.96 13.45
CA ASP A 10 -7.01 -23.35 12.98
C ASP A 10 -7.22 -21.90 13.46
N GLY A 11 -6.32 -21.38 14.29
CA GLY A 11 -6.33 -19.99 14.74
C GLY A 11 -5.90 -18.99 13.67
N TYR A 12 -5.72 -17.74 14.08
CA TYR A 12 -5.24 -16.64 13.24
C TYR A 12 -4.18 -15.81 13.97
N TYR A 13 -3.39 -15.06 13.21
CA TYR A 13 -2.40 -14.16 13.77
C TYR A 13 -3.05 -12.86 14.27
N VAL A 14 -2.63 -12.41 15.44
CA VAL A 14 -3.06 -11.16 16.07
C VAL A 14 -1.86 -10.40 16.63
N LEU A 15 -1.96 -9.08 16.71
CA LEU A 15 -0.99 -8.26 17.42
C LEU A 15 -1.09 -8.53 18.93
N LYS A 16 0.06 -8.69 19.57
CA LYS A 16 0.21 -8.90 21.02
C LYS A 16 1.30 -7.98 21.55
N SER A 17 1.25 -7.72 22.85
CA SER A 17 2.27 -6.96 23.57
C SER A 17 3.05 -7.88 24.50
N GLY A 18 4.38 -7.80 24.47
CA GLY A 18 5.27 -8.55 25.35
C GLY A 18 6.33 -7.66 25.98
N LYS A 19 7.22 -8.26 26.77
CA LYS A 19 8.31 -7.55 27.47
C LYS A 19 9.21 -6.73 26.54
N PHE A 20 9.40 -7.18 25.30
CA PHE A 20 10.28 -6.57 24.31
C PHE A 20 9.54 -5.72 23.27
N GLY A 21 8.27 -5.38 23.53
CA GLY A 21 7.43 -4.62 22.61
C GLY A 21 6.34 -5.46 21.94
N LYS A 22 5.78 -4.92 20.86
CA LYS A 22 4.71 -5.56 20.08
C LYS A 22 5.26 -6.70 19.24
N PHE A 23 4.48 -7.78 19.13
CA PHE A 23 4.79 -8.93 18.27
C PHE A 23 3.50 -9.55 17.74
N VAL A 24 3.59 -10.32 16.65
CA VAL A 24 2.44 -11.02 16.11
C VAL A 24 2.47 -12.48 16.58
N GLY A 25 1.38 -12.95 17.17
CA GLY A 25 1.26 -14.31 17.70
C GLY A 25 -0.08 -14.94 17.37
N CYS A 26 -0.13 -16.26 17.41
CA CYS A 26 -1.38 -17.00 17.20
C CYS A 26 -2.43 -16.66 18.28
N SER A 27 -3.70 -16.59 17.87
CA SER A 27 -4.87 -16.46 18.73
C SER A 27 -4.98 -17.59 19.76
N ASN A 28 -4.50 -18.79 19.41
CA ASN A 28 -4.62 -20.01 20.22
C ASN A 28 -3.43 -20.21 21.17
N PHE A 29 -2.66 -19.17 21.48
CA PHE A 29 -1.67 -19.26 22.55
C PHE A 29 -2.37 -19.53 23.90
N PRO A 30 -1.89 -20.45 24.76
CA PRO A 30 -0.55 -21.07 24.75
C PRO A 30 -0.39 -22.34 23.90
N ASP A 31 -1.49 -22.92 23.40
CA ASP A 31 -1.49 -24.21 22.68
C ASP A 31 -0.76 -24.11 21.32
N CYS A 32 -0.83 -22.95 20.68
CA CYS A 32 -0.02 -22.63 19.51
C CYS A 32 0.94 -21.47 19.80
N LYS A 33 2.25 -21.73 19.71
CA LYS A 33 3.32 -20.74 19.93
C LYS A 33 3.84 -20.11 18.63
N SER A 34 3.09 -20.25 17.53
CA SER A 34 3.45 -19.62 16.26
C SER A 34 3.50 -18.10 16.40
N THR A 35 4.57 -17.50 15.89
CA THR A 35 4.78 -16.05 15.87
C THR A 35 5.21 -15.61 14.49
N LEU A 36 4.89 -14.37 14.14
CA LEU A 36 5.39 -13.67 12.95
C LEU A 36 6.02 -12.34 13.37
N LYS A 37 6.93 -11.84 12.55
CA LYS A 37 7.27 -10.42 12.53
C LYS A 37 6.11 -9.63 11.92
N ILE A 38 6.02 -8.35 12.26
CA ILE A 38 4.95 -7.47 11.76
C ILE A 38 4.95 -7.41 10.23
N TYR A 39 6.13 -7.30 9.60
CA TYR A 39 6.23 -7.30 8.13
C TYR A 39 5.85 -8.65 7.50
N GLU A 40 6.08 -9.77 8.19
CA GLU A 40 5.63 -11.09 7.72
C GLU A 40 4.10 -11.19 7.79
N TRP A 41 3.49 -10.59 8.82
CA TRP A 41 2.04 -10.54 8.94
C TRP A 41 1.41 -9.70 7.83
N ALA A 42 1.96 -8.52 7.55
CA ALA A 42 1.55 -7.69 6.42
C ALA A 42 1.75 -8.42 5.08
N PHE A 43 2.86 -9.16 4.93
CA PHE A 43 3.11 -9.94 3.73
C PHE A 43 2.09 -11.07 3.52
N GLU A 44 1.73 -11.80 4.59
CA GLU A 44 0.71 -12.84 4.49
C GLU A 44 -0.69 -12.25 4.22
N TYR A 45 -0.99 -11.05 4.74
CA TYR A 45 -2.19 -10.31 4.33
C TYR A 45 -2.22 -10.06 2.83
N ILE A 46 -1.15 -9.51 2.26
CA ILE A 46 -1.06 -9.24 0.82
C ILE A 46 -1.24 -10.53 0.01
N LYS A 47 -0.67 -11.64 0.48
CA LYS A 47 -0.81 -12.95 -0.17
C LYS A 47 -2.25 -13.45 -0.18
N GLU A 48 -2.98 -13.27 0.91
CA GLU A 48 -4.35 -13.78 1.07
C GLU A 48 -5.39 -12.84 0.43
N PHE A 49 -5.19 -11.52 0.53
CA PHE A 49 -6.21 -10.51 0.21
C PHE A 49 -5.84 -9.57 -0.95
N GLY A 50 -4.60 -9.62 -1.45
CA GLY A 50 -4.14 -8.69 -2.50
C GLY A 50 -3.93 -7.27 -1.99
N ILE A 51 -3.89 -6.32 -2.92
CA ILE A 51 -3.75 -4.88 -2.66
C ILE A 51 -4.83 -4.15 -3.43
N ASN A 52 -5.55 -3.24 -2.78
CA ASN A 52 -6.58 -2.45 -3.44
C ASN A 52 -5.96 -1.27 -4.19
N LEU A 53 -6.44 -1.05 -5.41
CA LEU A 53 -6.09 0.09 -6.23
C LEU A 53 -7.25 1.10 -6.23
N TYR A 54 -6.91 2.36 -6.03
CA TYR A 54 -7.84 3.48 -6.02
C TYR A 54 -7.51 4.47 -7.14
N SER A 55 -8.51 5.17 -7.65
CA SER A 55 -8.32 6.26 -8.62
C SER A 55 -9.29 7.41 -8.41
N TRP A 56 -8.86 8.61 -8.79
CA TRP A 56 -9.68 9.81 -8.82
C TRP A 56 -9.24 10.71 -9.96
N ASP A 57 -10.08 11.69 -10.27
CA ASP A 57 -9.78 12.70 -11.28
C ASP A 57 -9.21 13.95 -10.59
N ARG A 58 -8.21 14.58 -11.22
CA ARG A 58 -7.66 15.86 -10.77
C ARG A 58 -7.42 16.81 -11.94
N ILE A 59 -7.34 18.10 -11.66
CA ILE A 59 -7.01 19.12 -12.65
C ILE A 59 -5.48 19.18 -12.79
N CYS A 60 -4.97 19.02 -14.02
CA CYS A 60 -3.54 19.06 -14.27
C CYS A 60 -2.97 20.47 -14.06
N TRP A 61 -2.01 20.61 -13.14
CA TRP A 61 -1.34 21.89 -12.86
C TRP A 61 -0.64 22.52 -14.06
N LYS A 62 -0.25 21.73 -15.07
CA LYS A 62 0.47 22.22 -16.26
C LYS A 62 -0.48 22.64 -17.40
N CYS A 63 -1.46 21.81 -17.72
CA CYS A 63 -2.30 22.02 -18.91
C CYS A 63 -3.77 22.35 -18.60
N GLY A 64 -4.18 22.34 -17.33
CA GLY A 64 -5.54 22.66 -16.89
C GLY A 64 -6.60 21.60 -17.22
N LYS A 65 -6.25 20.53 -17.95
CA LYS A 65 -7.19 19.45 -18.28
C LYS A 65 -7.29 18.45 -17.13
N THR A 66 -8.48 17.89 -16.95
CA THR A 66 -8.70 16.76 -16.04
C THR A 66 -7.87 15.56 -16.47
N THR A 67 -7.27 14.86 -15.51
CA THR A 67 -6.52 13.63 -15.73
C THR A 67 -6.78 12.68 -14.58
N LYS A 68 -6.89 11.38 -14.90
CA LYS A 68 -7.05 10.32 -13.90
C LYS A 68 -5.70 9.97 -13.26
N VAL A 69 -5.70 9.84 -11.94
CA VAL A 69 -4.54 9.41 -11.14
C VAL A 69 -4.89 8.20 -10.30
N TYR A 70 -3.88 7.42 -9.94
CA TYR A 70 -4.02 6.13 -9.26
C TYR A 70 -3.08 6.03 -8.07
N SER A 71 -3.49 5.34 -7.01
CA SER A 71 -2.59 4.87 -5.97
C SER A 71 -3.20 3.67 -5.25
N TYR A 72 -2.36 2.87 -4.61
CA TYR A 72 -2.76 2.00 -3.51
C TYR A 72 -2.39 2.68 -2.18
N PHE A 73 -2.94 2.19 -1.08
CA PHE A 73 -2.64 2.64 0.28
C PHE A 73 -2.54 1.41 1.17
N LEU A 74 -1.37 0.77 1.17
CA LEU A 74 -1.21 -0.53 1.83
C LEU A 74 -1.40 -0.40 3.36
N ASN A 75 -0.98 0.70 3.98
CA ASN A 75 -1.24 0.98 5.39
C ASN A 75 -2.75 0.98 5.69
N TYR A 76 -3.56 1.65 4.85
CA TYR A 76 -5.02 1.69 4.97
C TYR A 76 -5.65 0.31 4.80
N ASP A 77 -5.21 -0.46 3.78
CA ASP A 77 -5.70 -1.83 3.58
C ASP A 77 -5.33 -2.74 4.78
N LEU A 78 -4.18 -2.50 5.43
CA LEU A 78 -3.72 -3.27 6.59
C LEU A 78 -4.41 -2.88 7.91
N GLU A 79 -5.05 -1.71 8.00
CA GLU A 79 -5.88 -1.35 9.16
C GLU A 79 -7.05 -2.32 9.36
N GLU A 80 -7.47 -3.03 8.31
CA GLU A 80 -8.44 -4.13 8.43
C GLU A 80 -7.93 -5.30 9.30
N LEU A 81 -6.61 -5.46 9.45
CA LEU A 81 -6.00 -6.41 10.37
C LEU A 81 -5.93 -5.88 11.79
N ASP A 82 -5.44 -4.65 11.95
CA ASP A 82 -5.20 -4.02 13.25
C ASP A 82 -4.98 -2.51 13.08
N GLU A 83 -5.53 -1.70 13.97
CA GLU A 83 -5.37 -0.24 13.95
C GLU A 83 -3.90 0.21 14.06
N TYR A 84 -3.01 -0.67 14.53
CA TYR A 84 -1.57 -0.40 14.56
C TYR A 84 -1.00 0.02 13.20
N PHE A 85 -1.55 -0.46 12.09
CA PHE A 85 -1.07 -0.10 10.75
C PHE A 85 -1.40 1.33 10.34
N SER A 86 -2.35 2.00 11.00
CA SER A 86 -2.68 3.43 10.76
C SER A 86 -1.55 4.38 11.14
N TRP A 87 -0.62 3.92 11.98
CA TRP A 87 0.55 4.70 12.40
C TRP A 87 1.74 4.58 11.44
N LEU A 88 1.63 3.76 10.39
CA LEU A 88 2.67 3.65 9.39
C LEU A 88 2.59 4.82 8.41
N ASP A 89 3.76 5.25 7.93
CA ASP A 89 3.82 6.14 6.78
C ASP A 89 3.04 5.52 5.60
N PRO A 90 2.28 6.33 4.83
CA PRO A 90 1.54 5.81 3.70
C PRO A 90 2.44 5.09 2.70
N ILE A 91 2.03 3.87 2.33
CA ILE A 91 2.73 3.05 1.34
C ILE A 91 1.85 2.99 0.09
N GLY A 92 2.27 3.66 -0.97
CA GLY A 92 1.48 3.86 -2.19
C GLY A 92 2.31 3.82 -3.48
N LEU A 93 1.73 4.33 -4.57
CA LEU A 93 2.38 4.31 -5.89
C LEU A 93 3.75 4.98 -5.82
N GLY A 94 4.79 4.27 -6.26
CA GLY A 94 6.18 4.70 -6.18
C GLY A 94 6.99 3.91 -5.14
N ASP A 95 6.31 3.21 -4.23
CA ASP A 95 6.95 2.49 -3.13
C ASP A 95 7.25 1.01 -3.44
N ILE A 96 6.42 0.30 -4.22
CA ILE A 96 6.57 -1.14 -4.52
C ILE A 96 6.84 -1.30 -6.02
N GLU A 97 8.11 -1.44 -6.41
CA GLU A 97 8.55 -1.30 -7.82
C GLU A 97 7.89 -2.35 -8.72
N ILE A 98 7.75 -3.58 -8.26
CA ILE A 98 7.15 -4.66 -9.06
C ILE A 98 5.65 -4.44 -9.28
N LEU A 99 4.93 -3.91 -8.28
CA LEU A 99 3.52 -3.57 -8.39
C LEU A 99 3.35 -2.36 -9.31
N ASP A 100 4.15 -1.33 -9.12
CA ASP A 100 4.08 -0.12 -9.94
C ASP A 100 4.40 -0.40 -11.41
N LYS A 101 5.39 -1.26 -11.66
CA LYS A 101 5.72 -1.73 -13.01
C LYS A 101 4.52 -2.44 -13.62
N PHE A 102 3.88 -3.35 -12.89
CA PHE A 102 2.66 -4.02 -13.35
C PHE A 102 1.54 -2.99 -13.66
N LEU A 103 1.27 -2.06 -12.74
CA LEU A 103 0.26 -1.02 -12.92
C LEU A 103 0.55 -0.13 -14.13
N SER A 104 1.82 0.21 -14.39
CA SER A 104 2.22 1.00 -15.56
C SER A 104 1.91 0.35 -16.92
N THR A 105 1.80 -0.98 -16.95
CA THR A 105 1.38 -1.71 -18.17
C THR A 105 -0.12 -1.62 -18.43
N LYS A 106 -0.91 -1.35 -17.39
CA LYS A 106 -2.38 -1.28 -17.44
C LYS A 106 -2.91 0.14 -17.51
N TYR A 107 -2.25 1.08 -16.83
CA TYR A 107 -2.72 2.44 -16.64
C TYR A 107 -1.75 3.44 -17.27
N ARG A 108 -2.15 4.03 -18.41
CA ARG A 108 -1.31 4.93 -19.25
C ARG A 108 -0.77 6.18 -18.54
N THR A 109 -1.39 6.58 -17.43
CA THR A 109 -0.97 7.72 -16.62
C THR A 109 0.12 7.34 -15.63
N ILE A 110 0.31 6.06 -15.32
CA ILE A 110 1.43 5.60 -14.48
C ILE A 110 2.66 5.39 -15.37
N ARG A 111 3.73 6.14 -15.12
CA ARG A 111 4.96 6.07 -15.92
C ARG A 111 6.18 6.10 -15.04
N LYS A 112 7.25 5.41 -15.47
CA LYS A 112 8.58 5.53 -14.85
C LYS A 112 9.19 6.87 -15.27
N ILE A 113 9.47 7.73 -14.30
CA ILE A 113 10.06 9.06 -14.49
C ILE A 113 11.40 9.15 -13.76
N PHE A 114 12.34 9.89 -14.33
CA PHE A 114 13.60 10.22 -13.66
C PHE A 114 13.48 11.57 -12.97
N SER A 115 13.81 11.63 -11.68
CA SER A 115 13.91 12.88 -10.94
C SER A 115 15.37 13.28 -10.77
N LYS A 116 15.68 14.49 -11.24
CA LYS A 116 17.01 15.10 -11.05
C LYS A 116 17.29 15.44 -9.59
N THR A 117 16.26 15.83 -8.83
CA THR A 117 16.41 16.27 -7.43
C THR A 117 16.82 15.13 -6.50
N VAL A 118 16.29 13.92 -6.73
CA VAL A 118 16.63 12.72 -5.94
C VAL A 118 17.53 11.74 -6.70
N SER A 119 17.97 12.11 -7.91
CA SER A 119 18.86 11.33 -8.79
C SER A 119 18.45 9.86 -8.98
N MET A 120 17.15 9.59 -9.06
CA MET A 120 16.62 8.23 -9.23
C MET A 120 15.37 8.20 -10.10
N SER A 121 15.06 7.01 -10.63
CA SER A 121 13.82 6.77 -11.37
C SER A 121 12.78 6.08 -10.50
N TYR A 122 11.53 6.52 -10.57
CA TYR A 122 10.40 5.92 -9.86
C TYR A 122 9.14 5.98 -10.72
N PHE A 123 8.13 5.19 -10.38
CA PHE A 123 6.83 5.25 -11.04
C PHE A 123 5.97 6.34 -10.40
N ALA A 124 5.29 7.11 -11.23
CA ALA A 124 4.40 8.16 -10.76
C ALA A 124 3.25 8.41 -11.73
N ASN A 125 2.23 9.09 -11.24
CA ASN A 125 1.14 9.59 -12.06
C ASN A 125 1.62 10.70 -12.99
N THR A 126 1.15 10.68 -14.23
CA THR A 126 1.42 11.66 -15.28
C THR A 126 0.13 12.05 -15.97
N CYS A 127 0.06 13.29 -16.44
CA CYS A 127 -1.11 13.80 -17.13
C CYS A 127 -1.29 13.05 -18.46
N GLU A 128 -2.48 12.54 -18.70
CA GLU A 128 -2.82 11.83 -19.93
C GLU A 128 -2.78 12.72 -21.19
N HIS A 129 -2.79 14.04 -21.02
CA HIS A 129 -2.81 15.02 -22.10
C HIS A 129 -1.44 15.62 -22.42
N CYS A 130 -0.67 16.00 -21.39
CA CYS A 130 0.60 16.72 -21.57
C CYS A 130 1.82 16.00 -20.97
N GLY A 131 1.63 14.82 -20.35
CA GLY A 131 2.69 14.02 -19.76
C GLY A 131 3.32 14.62 -18.49
N ALA A 132 2.82 15.74 -17.98
CA ALA A 132 3.34 16.35 -16.76
C ALA A 132 3.15 15.43 -15.55
N LEU A 133 4.18 15.29 -14.71
CA LEU A 133 4.08 14.62 -13.41
C LEU A 133 2.91 15.18 -12.60
N GLN A 134 2.07 14.34 -12.00
CA GLN A 134 0.88 14.71 -11.23
C GLN A 134 1.06 14.36 -9.75
N GLY A 135 2.08 14.94 -9.12
CA GLY A 135 2.45 14.75 -7.71
C GLY A 135 3.79 15.42 -7.39
N ARG A 136 4.23 15.36 -6.13
CA ARG A 136 5.58 15.78 -5.72
C ARG A 136 6.37 14.54 -5.33
N PHE A 137 7.47 14.27 -6.04
CA PHE A 137 8.30 13.10 -5.80
C PHE A 137 7.46 11.80 -5.82
N PHE A 138 7.25 11.19 -4.66
CA PHE A 138 6.55 9.91 -4.42
C PHE A 138 5.12 10.07 -3.91
N ILE A 139 4.76 11.28 -3.45
CA ILE A 139 3.51 11.49 -2.73
C ILE A 139 2.56 12.22 -3.67
N VAL A 140 1.31 11.77 -3.70
CA VAL A 140 0.19 12.57 -4.18
C VAL A 140 -0.01 13.71 -3.18
N GLU A 141 0.91 14.68 -3.16
CA GLU A 141 0.74 15.90 -2.39
C GLU A 141 -0.24 16.79 -3.12
N ASP A 142 -1.51 16.55 -2.83
CA ASP A 142 -2.34 17.66 -2.39
C ASP A 142 -3.11 17.22 -1.14
N PRO A 143 -2.93 17.87 0.03
CA PRO A 143 -3.72 17.58 1.23
C PRO A 143 -5.24 17.76 1.02
N HIS A 144 -5.69 18.26 -0.13
CA HIS A 144 -7.10 18.50 -0.45
C HIS A 144 -7.72 17.58 -1.51
N GLU A 145 -7.01 16.56 -2.03
CA GLU A 145 -7.61 15.68 -3.05
C GLU A 145 -8.46 14.55 -2.47
N ILE A 146 -7.82 13.63 -1.76
CA ILE A 146 -8.51 12.47 -1.16
C ILE A 146 -8.12 12.26 0.31
N MET A 147 -7.21 13.06 0.86
CA MET A 147 -6.70 12.86 2.21
C MET A 147 -7.81 12.90 3.26
N SER A 148 -8.77 13.82 3.12
CA SER A 148 -9.92 13.87 4.03
C SER A 148 -10.75 12.59 3.97
N ASP A 149 -10.99 12.02 2.79
CA ASP A 149 -11.71 10.77 2.67
C ASP A 149 -10.89 9.59 3.18
N LEU A 150 -9.57 9.58 2.91
CA LEU A 150 -8.65 8.58 3.44
C LEU A 150 -8.68 8.55 4.98
N PHE A 151 -8.56 9.73 5.63
CA PHE A 151 -8.63 9.87 7.08
C PHE A 151 -10.02 9.54 7.65
N ASN A 152 -11.09 9.82 6.91
CA ASN A 152 -12.46 9.50 7.31
C ASN A 152 -12.91 8.09 6.87
N HIS A 153 -12.00 7.25 6.38
CA HIS A 153 -12.26 5.90 5.86
C HIS A 153 -13.35 5.82 4.76
N ASN A 154 -13.45 6.83 3.89
CA ASN A 154 -14.40 6.92 2.79
C ASN A 154 -13.75 6.61 1.43
N MET A 155 -12.87 5.61 1.37
CA MET A 155 -12.10 5.28 0.16
C MET A 155 -12.84 4.38 -0.84
N ASP A 156 -13.94 3.74 -0.43
CA ASP A 156 -14.72 2.81 -1.28
C ASP A 156 -15.17 3.44 -2.60
N ARG A 157 -15.48 4.74 -2.59
CA ARG A 157 -15.89 5.47 -3.81
C ARG A 157 -14.78 5.63 -4.85
N TYR A 158 -13.53 5.46 -4.44
CA TYR A 158 -12.35 5.55 -5.30
C TYR A 158 -11.82 4.18 -5.71
N PHE A 159 -12.35 3.10 -5.14
CA PHE A 159 -11.91 1.74 -5.44
C PHE A 159 -12.11 1.39 -6.91
N ILE A 160 -11.08 0.79 -7.51
CA ILE A 160 -11.09 0.36 -8.91
C ILE A 160 -11.05 -1.15 -9.01
N GLU A 161 -10.06 -1.76 -8.37
CA GLU A 161 -9.88 -3.21 -8.37
C GLU A 161 -8.98 -3.64 -7.23
N ASN A 162 -9.06 -4.93 -6.90
CA ASN A 162 -8.07 -5.59 -6.08
C ASN A 162 -7.04 -6.29 -6.98
N ILE A 163 -5.75 -6.10 -6.69
CA ILE A 163 -4.65 -6.77 -7.38
C ILE A 163 -4.24 -8.01 -6.59
N PRO A 164 -4.56 -9.23 -7.07
CA PRO A 164 -4.22 -10.44 -6.35
C PRO A 164 -2.71 -10.66 -6.34
N TYR A 165 -2.17 -11.16 -5.23
CA TYR A 165 -0.74 -11.47 -5.10
C TYR A 165 -0.20 -12.32 -6.25
N GLY A 166 -0.97 -13.30 -6.72
CA GLY A 166 -0.56 -14.20 -7.81
C GLY A 166 -0.23 -13.52 -9.14
N LYS A 167 -0.72 -12.28 -9.37
CA LYS A 167 -0.45 -11.50 -10.60
C LYS A 167 0.91 -10.80 -10.59
N VAL A 168 1.36 -10.36 -9.43
CA VAL A 168 2.56 -9.52 -9.28
C VAL A 168 3.68 -10.27 -8.57
N LYS A 169 3.34 -11.12 -7.59
CA LYS A 169 4.26 -11.89 -6.75
C LYS A 169 5.32 -11.01 -6.08
N ILE A 170 4.85 -10.02 -5.31
CA ILE A 170 5.69 -9.06 -4.61
C ILE A 170 6.70 -9.81 -3.71
N PRO A 171 8.01 -9.50 -3.77
CA PRO A 171 8.99 -10.08 -2.86
C PRO A 171 8.79 -9.61 -1.42
N LEU A 172 9.04 -10.49 -0.44
CA LEU A 172 8.98 -10.14 0.99
C LEU A 172 9.88 -8.94 1.32
N GLU A 173 11.07 -8.88 0.73
CA GLU A 173 12.05 -7.81 1.01
C GLU A 173 11.54 -6.42 0.58
N GLU A 174 10.70 -6.33 -0.46
CA GLU A 174 10.06 -5.06 -0.83
C GLU A 174 9.04 -4.60 0.21
N ILE A 175 8.39 -5.52 0.92
CA ILE A 175 7.45 -5.18 2.01
C ILE A 175 8.21 -4.87 3.29
N LYS A 176 9.24 -5.67 3.62
CA LYS A 176 10.02 -5.58 4.85
C LYS A 176 10.64 -4.19 5.05
N LYS A 177 11.05 -3.50 3.98
CA LYS A 177 11.69 -2.18 4.06
C LYS A 177 10.82 -1.10 4.72
N PHE A 178 9.49 -1.26 4.75
CA PHE A 178 8.58 -0.30 5.38
C PHE A 178 8.43 -0.50 6.89
N PHE A 179 9.02 -1.56 7.45
CA PHE A 179 8.89 -1.95 8.85
C PHE A 179 10.23 -1.99 9.58
N THR A 180 11.27 -1.34 9.04
CA THR A 180 12.65 -1.39 9.56
C THR A 180 12.87 -0.55 10.82
N HIS A 181 11.93 0.33 11.15
CA HIS A 181 12.02 1.25 12.30
C HIS A 181 11.20 0.78 13.53
N TRP A 182 10.66 -0.44 13.52
CA TRP A 182 9.73 -0.95 14.54
C TRP A 182 10.11 -2.33 15.09
#